data_AF-A0A7Y4SM07-F1
#
_entry.id   AF-A0A7Y4SM07-F1
#
_cell.length_a   1.000
_cell.length_b   1.000
_cell.length_c   1.000
_cell.angle_alpha   90.00
_cell.angle_beta   90.00
_cell.angle_gamma   90.00
#
_symmetry.space_group_name_H-M   'P 1'
#
loop_
_entity.id
_entity.type
_entity.pdbx_description
1 polymer ?
#
loop_
_entity_poly.entity_id
_entity_poly.type
_entity_poly.pdbx_seq_one_letter_code
_entity_poly.pdbx_strand_id
1 'polypeptide(L)'
;MPTTTVSVTWFSLALLLGAGGGLLNAVMTDNLRLLPAFVKSGGTTRVLRIGLAGNVALAALASTACVWALGFPGPLVHQADVGHLLAVLATSSCIGFGAARLATNEADKRLLHEAVCKASAAPAAPPATVRAMQTAAPWVVYTTTSELMPPPLAAWRLGL
;
A
#
# COMPACT_ATOMS: atom_id res chain seq x y z
N MET A 1 -1.54 26.72 -27.68
CA MET A 1 -1.53 25.51 -26.84
C MET A 1 -0.09 25.15 -26.56
N PRO A 2 0.43 25.26 -25.33
CA PRO A 2 1.82 24.91 -25.06
C PRO A 2 1.98 23.39 -25.12
N THR A 3 2.62 22.89 -26.16
CA THR A 3 3.04 21.49 -26.27
C THR A 3 4.26 21.31 -25.36
N THR A 4 4.02 21.01 -24.09
CA THR A 4 5.05 20.67 -23.11
C THR A 4 5.62 19.29 -23.45
N THR A 5 6.67 19.27 -24.27
CA THR A 5 7.51 18.08 -24.46
C THR A 5 8.30 17.83 -23.17
N VAL A 6 7.64 17.18 -22.20
CA VAL A 6 8.34 16.65 -21.05
C VAL A 6 9.33 15.60 -21.53
N SER A 7 10.63 15.88 -21.37
CA SER A 7 11.67 14.97 -21.85
C SER A 7 11.51 13.63 -21.13
N VAL A 8 11.58 12.53 -21.89
CA VAL A 8 11.48 11.15 -21.39
C VAL A 8 12.36 10.91 -20.15
N THR A 9 13.54 11.54 -20.09
CA THR A 9 14.49 11.49 -18.96
C THR A 9 13.86 11.88 -17.62
N TRP A 10 13.07 12.95 -17.57
CA TRP A 10 12.45 13.42 -16.33
C TRP A 10 11.35 12.49 -15.85
N PHE A 11 10.60 11.88 -16.77
CA PHE A 11 9.65 10.84 -16.42
C PHE A 11 10.34 9.58 -15.91
N SER A 12 11.42 9.14 -16.57
CA SER A 12 12.17 7.99 -16.11
C SER A 12 12.74 8.20 -14.70
N LEU A 13 13.27 9.39 -14.41
CA LEU A 13 13.74 9.76 -13.07
C LEU A 13 12.59 9.72 -12.06
N ALA A 14 11.49 10.45 -12.33
CA ALA A 14 10.34 10.50 -11.43
C ALA A 14 9.76 9.12 -11.12
N LEU A 15 9.73 8.24 -12.13
CA LEU A 15 9.27 6.86 -12.03
C LEU A 15 10.17 6.04 -11.11
N LEU A 16 11.48 6.05 -11.33
CA LEU A 16 12.45 5.29 -10.52
C LEU A 16 12.50 5.78 -9.07
N LEU A 17 12.44 7.09 -8.86
CA LEU A 17 12.51 7.70 -7.53
C LEU A 17 11.20 7.53 -6.76
N GLY A 18 10.07 7.61 -7.45
CA GLY A 18 8.77 7.26 -6.92
C GLY A 18 8.72 5.78 -6.52
N ALA A 19 9.20 4.87 -7.39
CA ALA A 19 9.34 3.45 -7.10
C ALA A 19 10.18 3.20 -5.82
N GLY A 20 11.29 3.93 -5.66
CA GLY A 20 12.10 3.89 -4.44
C GLY A 20 11.33 4.31 -3.19
N GLY A 21 10.49 5.35 -3.27
CA GLY A 21 9.58 5.74 -2.19
C GLY A 21 8.55 4.66 -1.85
N GLY A 22 8.02 3.96 -2.86
CA GLY A 22 7.13 2.82 -2.68
C GLY A 22 7.81 1.63 -2.00
N LEU A 23 9.06 1.32 -2.40
CA LEU A 23 9.88 0.29 -1.76
C LEU A 23 10.12 0.60 -0.27
N LEU A 24 10.51 1.85 0.04
CA LEU A 24 10.70 2.28 1.43
C LEU A 24 9.42 2.11 2.25
N ASN A 25 8.25 2.47 1.69
CA ASN A 25 6.98 2.26 2.38
C ASN A 25 6.68 0.77 2.62
N ALA A 26 6.96 -0.10 1.64
CA ALA A 26 6.73 -1.54 1.80
C ALA A 26 7.59 -2.14 2.93
N VAL A 27 8.84 -1.68 3.08
CA VAL A 27 9.72 -2.05 4.20
C VAL A 27 9.16 -1.53 5.52
N MET A 28 8.75 -0.26 5.58
CA MET A 28 8.23 0.36 6.81
C MET A 28 6.85 -0.14 7.26
N THR A 29 6.14 -0.91 6.44
CA THR A 29 4.80 -1.44 6.73
C THR A 29 4.77 -2.97 6.79
N ASP A 30 5.93 -3.63 6.79
CA ASP A 30 6.07 -5.09 6.73
C ASP A 30 5.26 -5.73 5.58
N ASN A 31 5.08 -4.99 4.49
CA ASN A 31 4.34 -5.40 3.30
C ASN A 31 5.28 -5.91 2.20
N LEU A 32 6.27 -6.71 2.60
CA LEU A 32 7.30 -7.26 1.72
C LEU A 32 6.83 -8.42 0.83
N ARG A 33 5.55 -8.81 0.92
CA ARG A 33 4.98 -9.83 0.04
C ARG A 33 5.00 -9.32 -1.40
N LEU A 34 5.64 -10.06 -2.31
CA LEU A 34 5.92 -9.60 -3.67
C LEU A 34 4.66 -9.13 -4.41
N LEU A 35 3.61 -9.94 -4.44
CA LEU A 35 2.38 -9.66 -5.18
C LEU A 35 1.24 -9.18 -4.28
N PRO A 36 0.34 -8.33 -4.81
CA PRO A 36 -0.88 -7.98 -4.12
C PRO A 36 -1.75 -9.22 -3.91
N ALA A 37 -2.49 -9.25 -2.80
CA ALA A 37 -3.36 -10.37 -2.45
C ALA A 37 -4.75 -9.87 -2.07
N PHE A 38 -5.79 -10.53 -2.58
CA PHE A 38 -7.16 -10.27 -2.14
C PHE A 38 -7.51 -11.11 -0.93
N VAL A 39 -8.08 -10.45 0.07
CA VAL A 39 -8.53 -11.04 1.32
C VAL A 39 -10.06 -10.98 1.35
N LYS A 40 -10.71 -12.09 1.68
CA LYS A 40 -12.17 -12.14 1.78
C LYS A 40 -12.63 -11.39 3.04
N SER A 41 -13.33 -10.28 2.89
CA SER A 41 -14.10 -9.65 3.97
C SER A 41 -15.41 -10.43 4.16
N GLY A 42 -16.00 -10.41 5.34
CA GLY A 42 -17.24 -11.16 5.62
C GLY A 42 -18.36 -10.77 4.65
N GLY A 43 -18.60 -11.57 3.61
CA GLY A 43 -19.52 -11.26 2.51
C GLY A 43 -18.88 -11.40 1.11
N THR A 44 -19.30 -10.56 0.16
CA THR A 44 -18.77 -10.48 -1.23
C THR A 44 -17.61 -9.50 -1.38
N THR A 45 -17.34 -8.66 -0.39
CA THR A 45 -16.29 -7.64 -0.42
C THR A 45 -14.89 -8.25 -0.29
N ARG A 46 -13.95 -7.78 -1.11
CA ARG A 46 -12.54 -8.21 -1.06
C ARG A 46 -11.67 -7.02 -0.66
N VAL A 47 -10.85 -7.19 0.38
CA VAL A 47 -9.85 -6.20 0.78
C VAL A 47 -8.55 -6.51 0.03
N LEU A 48 -8.03 -5.51 -0.69
CA LEU A 48 -6.77 -5.64 -1.42
C LEU A 48 -5.59 -5.35 -0.48
N ARG A 49 -4.71 -6.32 -0.30
CA ARG A 49 -3.39 -6.11 0.28
C ARG A 49 -2.44 -5.73 -0.84
N ILE A 50 -1.85 -4.55 -0.75
CA ILE A 50 -1.08 -3.93 -1.83
C ILE A 50 0.23 -4.69 -2.12
N GLY A 51 0.92 -5.18 -1.08
CA GLY A 51 2.21 -5.86 -1.22
C GLY A 51 3.30 -4.96 -1.80
N LEU A 52 4.46 -5.53 -2.06
CA LEU A 52 5.64 -4.80 -2.54
C LEU A 52 5.42 -4.24 -3.95
N ALA A 53 4.99 -5.09 -4.90
CA ALA A 53 4.77 -4.67 -6.29
C ALA A 53 3.70 -3.58 -6.39
N GLY A 54 2.63 -3.68 -5.60
CA GLY A 54 1.59 -2.65 -5.57
C GLY A 54 2.09 -1.32 -5.02
N ASN A 55 2.92 -1.34 -3.96
CA ASN A 55 3.51 -0.14 -3.38
C ASN A 55 4.45 0.54 -4.37
N VAL A 56 5.33 -0.23 -5.01
CA VAL A 56 6.27 0.26 -6.03
C VAL A 56 5.53 0.83 -7.24
N ALA A 57 4.56 0.10 -7.79
CA ALA A 57 3.80 0.52 -8.96
C ALA A 57 2.97 1.79 -8.69
N LEU A 58 2.25 1.83 -7.56
CA LEU A 58 1.45 2.99 -7.19
C LEU A 58 2.33 4.23 -6.98
N ALA A 59 3.45 4.08 -6.27
CA ALA A 59 4.36 5.18 -5.99
C ALA A 59 5.02 5.71 -7.26
N ALA A 60 5.44 4.81 -8.15
CA ALA A 60 6.00 5.16 -9.46
C ALA A 60 4.99 5.93 -10.32
N LEU A 61 3.76 5.43 -10.41
CA LEU A 61 2.69 6.07 -11.19
C LEU A 61 2.28 7.41 -10.59
N ALA A 62 2.09 7.50 -9.28
CA ALA A 62 1.71 8.73 -8.60
C ALA A 62 2.77 9.83 -8.78
N SER A 63 4.05 9.49 -8.57
CA SER A 63 5.17 10.40 -8.79
C SER A 63 5.22 10.90 -10.23
N THR A 64 5.15 9.99 -11.21
CA THR A 64 5.19 10.32 -12.64
C THR A 64 4.00 11.19 -13.05
N ALA A 65 2.80 10.87 -12.58
CA ALA A 65 1.59 11.65 -12.84
C ALA A 65 1.67 13.05 -12.24
N CYS A 66 2.22 13.20 -11.04
CA CYS A 66 2.45 14.51 -10.43
C CYS A 66 3.47 15.34 -11.23
N VAL A 67 4.57 14.74 -11.68
CA VAL A 67 5.57 15.41 -12.52
C VAL A 67 4.99 15.86 -13.86
N TRP A 68 4.12 15.05 -14.47
CA TRP A 68 3.37 15.45 -15.68
C TRP A 68 2.41 16.60 -15.39
N ALA A 69 1.57 16.48 -14.36
CA ALA A 69 0.53 17.45 -14.04
C ALA A 69 1.09 18.81 -13.63
N LEU A 70 2.22 18.83 -12.92
CA LEU A 70 2.91 20.05 -12.50
C LEU A 70 3.73 20.69 -13.64
N GLY A 71 3.80 20.06 -14.81
CA GLY A 71 4.52 20.62 -15.95
C GLY A 71 6.00 20.86 -15.64
N PHE A 72 6.64 19.89 -14.95
CA PHE A 72 8.05 19.98 -14.53
C PHE A 72 9.11 20.10 -15.66
N PRO A 73 8.74 20.39 -16.92
CA PRO A 73 9.62 21.07 -17.85
C PRO A 73 8.91 22.26 -18.52
N GLY A 74 9.11 23.44 -17.94
CA GLY A 74 9.21 24.65 -18.75
C GLY A 74 10.50 24.64 -19.60
N PRO A 75 10.73 25.64 -20.46
CA PRO A 75 11.85 25.70 -21.42
C PRO A 75 13.27 25.81 -20.80
N LEU A 76 13.44 25.44 -19.53
CA LEU A 76 14.70 25.38 -18.79
C LEU A 76 15.50 24.09 -19.06
N VAL A 77 15.13 23.31 -20.07
CA VAL A 77 15.78 22.04 -20.46
C VAL A 77 17.26 22.25 -20.86
N HIS A 78 17.71 23.49 -21.08
CA HIS A 78 19.12 23.80 -21.36
C HIS A 78 19.94 24.19 -20.11
N GLN A 79 19.33 24.27 -18.92
CA GLN A 79 20.02 24.58 -17.66
C GLN A 79 19.46 23.78 -16.47
N ALA A 80 19.48 22.45 -16.57
CA ALA A 80 19.23 21.60 -15.41
C ALA A 80 20.39 21.75 -14.42
N ASP A 81 20.28 22.72 -13.51
CA ASP A 81 21.20 22.89 -12.39
C ASP A 81 20.97 21.81 -11.33
N VAL A 82 21.99 21.53 -10.51
CA VAL A 82 21.99 20.55 -9.41
C VAL A 82 20.77 20.73 -8.52
N GLY A 83 20.34 21.99 -8.27
CA GLY A 83 19.15 22.29 -7.49
C GLY A 83 17.84 21.74 -8.08
N HIS A 84 17.68 21.76 -9.41
CA HIS A 84 16.50 21.20 -10.08
C HIS A 84 16.48 19.68 -9.98
N LEU A 85 17.64 19.04 -10.16
CA LEU A 85 17.77 17.59 -9.99
C LEU A 85 17.41 17.17 -8.56
N LEU A 86 17.93 17.87 -7.54
CA LEU A 86 17.62 17.61 -6.13
C LEU A 86 16.15 17.84 -5.81
N ALA A 87 15.52 18.87 -6.39
CA ALA A 87 14.09 19.11 -6.22
C ALA A 87 13.25 17.96 -6.80
N VAL A 88 13.55 17.49 -8.01
CA VAL A 88 12.88 16.33 -8.61
C VAL A 88 13.11 15.06 -7.79
N LEU A 89 14.34 14.86 -7.29
CA LEU A 89 14.69 13.75 -6.40
C LEU A 89 13.82 13.73 -5.14
N ALA A 90 13.85 14.82 -4.37
CA ALA A 90 13.12 14.91 -3.12
C ALA A 90 11.60 14.82 -3.33
N THR A 91 11.06 15.57 -4.30
CA THR A 91 9.61 15.59 -4.56
C THR A 91 9.10 14.25 -5.03
N SER A 92 9.77 13.60 -5.98
CA SER A 92 9.36 12.29 -6.52
C SER A 92 9.37 11.20 -5.44
N SER A 93 10.43 11.16 -4.62
CA SER A 93 10.51 10.20 -3.52
C SER A 93 9.47 10.45 -2.44
N CYS A 94 9.24 11.71 -2.05
CA CYS A 94 8.21 12.08 -1.07
C CYS A 94 6.79 11.78 -1.56
N ILE A 95 6.48 12.12 -2.81
CA ILE A 95 5.17 11.85 -3.42
C ILE A 95 4.96 10.33 -3.53
N GLY A 96 5.96 9.60 -4.01
CA GLY A 96 5.91 8.14 -4.12
C GLY A 96 5.66 7.48 -2.77
N PHE A 97 6.44 7.85 -1.75
CA PHE A 97 6.29 7.34 -0.39
C PHE A 97 4.92 7.68 0.21
N GLY A 98 4.50 8.94 0.11
CA GLY A 98 3.22 9.41 0.63
C GLY A 98 2.03 8.71 -0.02
N ALA A 99 2.03 8.55 -1.34
CA ALA A 99 0.98 7.85 -2.06
C ALA A 99 0.89 6.37 -1.65
N ALA A 100 2.04 5.68 -1.59
CA ALA A 100 2.13 4.31 -1.11
C ALA A 100 1.62 4.15 0.33
N ARG A 101 1.98 5.09 1.21
CA ARG A 101 1.55 5.10 2.62
C ARG A 101 0.04 5.29 2.75
N LEU A 102 -0.54 6.23 2.01
CA LEU A 102 -1.98 6.48 2.02
C LEU A 102 -2.76 5.24 1.59
N ALA A 103 -2.37 4.62 0.47
CA ALA A 103 -3.05 3.43 -0.02
C ALA A 103 -2.89 2.24 0.95
N THR A 104 -1.71 2.06 1.55
CA THR A 104 -1.47 1.00 2.53
C THR A 104 -2.30 1.22 3.79
N ASN A 105 -2.35 2.46 4.31
CA ASN A 105 -3.17 2.81 5.48
C ASN A 105 -4.66 2.55 5.24
N GLU A 106 -5.18 2.84 4.04
CA GLU A 106 -6.58 2.58 3.70
C GLU A 106 -6.87 1.08 3.64
N ALA A 107 -5.96 0.29 3.06
CA ALA A 107 -6.07 -1.17 3.06
C ALA A 107 -6.03 -1.74 4.50
N ASP A 108 -5.11 -1.26 5.33
CA ASP A 108 -4.94 -1.72 6.71
C ASP A 108 -6.13 -1.37 7.59
N LYS A 109 -6.73 -0.17 7.43
CA LYS A 109 -7.97 0.21 8.12
C LYS A 109 -9.11 -0.77 7.80
N ARG A 110 -9.26 -1.13 6.53
CA ARG A 110 -10.29 -2.10 6.11
C ARG A 110 -10.00 -3.49 6.69
N LEU A 111 -8.75 -3.93 6.69
CA LEU A 111 -8.36 -5.20 7.32
C LEU A 111 -8.64 -5.21 8.83
N LEU A 112 -8.32 -4.13 9.55
CA LEU A 112 -8.60 -4.01 10.98
C LEU A 112 -10.09 -3.97 11.27
N HIS A 113 -10.88 -3.24 10.47
CA HIS A 113 -12.33 -3.21 10.62
C HIS A 113 -12.92 -4.63 10.51
N GLU A 114 -12.50 -5.39 9.50
CA GLU A 114 -12.90 -6.79 9.32
C GLU A 114 -12.42 -7.68 10.47
N ALA A 115 -11.19 -7.48 10.95
CA ALA A 115 -10.64 -8.23 12.06
C ALA A 115 -11.44 -7.99 13.34
N VAL A 116 -11.88 -6.75 13.60
CA VAL A 116 -12.74 -6.39 14.74
C VAL A 116 -14.12 -7.01 14.59
N CYS A 117 -14.74 -6.96 13.41
CA CYS A 117 -16.02 -7.61 13.14
C CYS A 117 -15.95 -9.12 13.44
N LYS A 118 -14.89 -9.79 12.97
CA LYS A 118 -14.66 -11.21 13.27
C LYS A 118 -14.38 -11.47 14.75
N ALA A 119 -13.53 -10.67 15.38
CA ALA A 119 -13.23 -10.80 16.81
C ALA A 119 -14.49 -10.67 17.67
N SER A 120 -15.43 -9.79 17.29
CA SER A 120 -16.69 -9.60 18.01
C SER A 120 -17.64 -10.80 17.93
N ALA A 121 -17.52 -11.61 16.87
CA ALA A 121 -18.33 -12.80 16.66
C ALA A 121 -17.62 -14.10 17.10
N ALA A 122 -16.32 -14.03 17.40
CA ALA A 122 -15.51 -15.17 17.80
C ALA A 122 -15.64 -15.47 19.31
N PRO A 123 -15.40 -16.73 19.74
CA PRO A 123 -15.26 -17.07 21.14
C PRO A 123 -14.11 -16.31 21.82
N ALA A 124 -14.16 -16.21 23.15
CA ALA A 124 -13.12 -15.57 23.94
C ALA A 124 -11.75 -16.20 23.66
N ALA A 125 -10.81 -15.40 23.16
CA ALA A 125 -9.46 -15.84 22.87
C ALA A 125 -8.62 -15.97 24.16
N PRO A 126 -7.62 -16.86 24.19
CA PRO A 126 -6.66 -16.93 25.29
C PRO A 126 -5.92 -15.59 25.50
N PRO A 127 -5.61 -15.19 26.75
CA PRO A 127 -4.93 -13.91 27.03
C PRO A 127 -3.59 -13.73 26.30
N ALA A 128 -2.86 -14.83 26.06
CA ALA A 128 -1.61 -14.81 25.32
C ALA A 128 -1.82 -14.40 23.84
N THR A 129 -2.88 -14.90 23.20
CA THR A 129 -3.26 -14.55 21.83
C THR A 129 -3.66 -13.08 21.73
N VAL A 130 -4.44 -12.59 22.69
CA VAL A 130 -4.82 -11.16 22.75
C VAL A 130 -3.59 -10.29 22.90
N ARG A 131 -2.63 -10.66 23.77
CA ARG A 131 -1.38 -9.93 23.95
C ARG A 131 -0.52 -9.93 22.67
N ALA A 132 -0.45 -11.05 21.96
CA ALA A 132 0.27 -11.13 20.69
C ALA A 132 -0.34 -10.21 19.61
N MET A 133 -1.66 -10.05 19.58
CA MET A 133 -2.34 -9.15 18.62
C MET A 133 -2.05 -7.67 18.87
N GLN A 134 -1.71 -7.25 20.09
CA GLN A 134 -1.53 -5.83 20.44
C GLN A 134 -0.38 -5.15 19.67
N THR A 135 0.66 -5.90 19.32
CA THR A 135 1.84 -5.40 18.61
C THR A 135 1.96 -5.97 17.20
N ALA A 136 0.97 -6.75 16.77
CA ALA A 136 1.00 -7.43 15.48
C ALA A 136 0.61 -6.49 14.34
N ALA A 137 1.16 -6.75 13.14
CA ALA A 137 0.73 -6.06 11.94
C ALA A 137 -0.76 -6.32 11.66
N PRO A 138 -1.50 -5.37 11.04
CA PRO A 138 -2.92 -5.49 10.73
C PRO A 138 -3.33 -6.81 10.07
N TRP A 139 -2.51 -7.29 9.13
CA TRP A 139 -2.72 -8.57 8.47
C TRP A 139 -2.70 -9.76 9.43
N VAL A 140 -1.75 -9.77 10.36
CA VAL A 140 -1.61 -10.85 11.35
C VAL A 140 -2.81 -10.86 12.28
N VAL A 141 -3.25 -9.68 12.73
CA VAL A 141 -4.47 -9.55 13.54
C VAL A 141 -5.68 -10.13 12.80
N TYR A 142 -5.84 -9.79 11.52
CA TYR A 142 -6.91 -10.33 10.68
C TYR A 142 -6.86 -11.86 10.53
N THR A 143 -5.68 -12.45 10.31
CA THR A 143 -5.55 -13.91 10.16
C THR A 143 -5.84 -14.62 11.48
N THR A 144 -5.29 -14.13 12.58
CA THR A 144 -5.51 -14.74 13.89
C THR A 144 -6.98 -14.65 14.32
N THR A 145 -7.66 -13.52 14.07
CA THR A 145 -9.12 -13.44 14.34
C THR A 145 -9.96 -14.32 13.42
N SER A 146 -9.49 -14.55 12.19
CA SER A 146 -10.15 -15.49 11.27
C SER A 146 -10.03 -16.94 11.72
N GLU A 147 -8.91 -17.32 12.33
CA GLU A 147 -8.69 -18.66 12.90
C GLU A 147 -9.51 -18.92 14.16
N LEU A 148 -9.86 -17.85 14.90
CA LEU A 148 -10.73 -17.94 16.08
C LEU A 148 -12.21 -18.11 15.72
N MET A 149 -12.61 -17.82 14.49
CA MET A 149 -14.00 -17.96 14.08
C MET A 149 -14.41 -19.44 14.06
N PRO A 150 -15.61 -19.78 14.57
CA PRO A 150 -16.12 -21.14 14.45
C PRO A 150 -16.24 -21.53 12.97
N PRO A 151 -16.01 -22.81 12.61
CA PRO A 151 -16.18 -23.28 11.25
C PRO A 151 -17.59 -22.95 10.76
N PRO A 152 -17.77 -22.58 9.47
CA PRO A 152 -19.06 -22.19 8.95
C PRO A 152 -20.08 -23.31 9.20
N LEU A 153 -21.29 -22.95 9.67
CA LEU A 153 -22.37 -23.86 10.08
C LEU A 153 -22.72 -24.96 9.05
N ALA A 154 -22.34 -24.80 7.78
CA ALA A 154 -22.44 -25.83 6.76
C ALA A 154 -21.58 -27.07 7.04
N ALA A 155 -20.40 -26.92 7.67
CA ALA A 155 -19.54 -28.05 8.05
C ALA A 155 -20.17 -28.87 9.20
N TRP A 156 -20.85 -28.21 10.14
CA TRP A 156 -21.54 -28.89 11.25
C TRP A 156 -22.79 -29.66 10.81
N ARG A 157 -23.47 -29.23 9.74
CA ARG A 157 -24.65 -29.95 9.20
C ARG A 157 -24.30 -31.16 8.33
N LEU A 158 -23.04 -31.34 7.95
CA LEU A 158 -22.63 -32.45 7.07
C LEU A 158 -22.03 -33.66 7.77
N GLY A 159 -21.83 -33.63 9.10
CA GLY A 159 -21.50 -34.83 9.88
C GLY A 159 -20.43 -35.73 9.24
N LEU A 160 -19.35 -35.13 8.73
CA LEU A 160 -18.14 -35.81 8.28
C LEU A 160 -17.03 -35.59 9.30
#